data_AF-A0A1I1NIV5-F1
#
_entry.id   AF-A0A1I1NIV5-F1
#
_cell.length_a   1.000
_cell.length_b   1.000
_cell.length_c   1.000
_cell.angle_alpha   90.00
_cell.angle_beta   90.00
_cell.angle_gamma   90.00
#
_symmetry.space_group_name_H-M   'P 1'
#
loop_
_entity.id
_entity.type
_entity.pdbx_description
1 polymer ?
#
loop_
_entity_poly.entity_id
_entity_poly.type
_entity_poly.pdbx_seq_one_letter_code
_entity_poly.pdbx_strand_id
1 'polypeptide(L)' 'MAILAKHGFEEVRRRGSHVLMQKQDEGGTTTIPVPDHKELKIGTMQSIVRQSGLPRAEFEQD' A
#
# COMPACT_ATOMS: atom_id res chain seq x y z
N MET A 1 6.35 -1.34 2.61
CA MET A 1 5.94 -1.75 1.23
C MET A 1 5.83 -3.26 1.05
N ALA A 2 6.60 -4.06 1.79
CA ALA A 2 6.58 -5.52 1.68
C ALA A 2 5.18 -6.12 1.85
N ILE A 3 4.35 -5.55 2.73
CA ILE A 3 3.00 -6.09 2.97
C ILE A 3 2.10 -6.00 1.73
N LEU A 4 2.03 -4.85 1.05
CA LEU A 4 1.21 -4.71 -0.15
C LEU A 4 1.71 -5.64 -1.26
N ALA A 5 3.04 -5.77 -1.42
CA ALA A 5 3.62 -6.71 -2.37
C ALA A 5 3.24 -8.17 -2.08
N LYS A 6 3.25 -8.59 -0.81
CA LYS A 6 2.81 -9.93 -0.38
C LYS A 6 1.34 -10.21 -0.74
N HIS A 7 0.51 -9.17 -0.85
CA HIS A 7 -0.92 -9.27 -1.15
C HIS A 7 -1.25 -9.01 -2.63
N GLY A 8 -0.24 -9.06 -3.51
CA GLY A 8 -0.40 -8.97 -4.96
C GLY A 8 -0.50 -7.55 -5.51
N PHE A 9 -0.05 -6.54 -4.75
CA PHE A 9 0.16 -5.20 -5.31
C PHE A 9 1.56 -5.10 -5.92
N GLU A 10 1.65 -4.51 -7.10
CA GLU A 10 2.89 -4.28 -7.83
C GLU A 10 3.24 -2.79 -7.84
N GLU A 11 4.54 -2.48 -7.78
CA GLU A 11 5.01 -1.12 -7.98
C GLU A 11 4.89 -0.74 -9.47
N VAL A 12 4.04 0.24 -9.78
CA VAL A 12 3.82 0.70 -11.16
C VAL A 12 4.47 2.04 -11.47
N ARG A 13 4.80 2.84 -10.44
CA ARG A 13 5.50 4.12 -10.61
C ARG A 13 6.18 4.55 -9.32
N ARG A 14 7.36 5.15 -9.45
CA ARG A 14 8.08 5.81 -8.35
C ARG A 14 8.45 7.24 -8.71
N ARG A 15 8.28 8.16 -7.77
CA ARG A 15 8.76 9.55 -7.84
C ARG A 15 9.35 9.95 -6.50
N GLY A 16 10.68 9.97 -6.43
CA GLY A 16 11.38 10.16 -5.16
C GLY A 16 10.98 9.06 -4.17
N SER A 17 10.54 9.46 -2.98
CA SER A 17 10.05 8.53 -1.97
C SER A 17 8.60 8.09 -2.17
N HIS A 18 7.84 8.61 -3.14
CA HIS A 18 6.45 8.16 -3.32
C HIS A 18 6.37 7.06 -4.35
N VAL A 19 5.78 5.93 -3.96
CA VAL A 19 5.55 4.75 -4.79
C VAL A 19 4.06 4.60 -5.06
N LEU A 20 3.66 4.32 -6.29
CA LEU A 20 2.32 3.87 -6.62
C LEU A 20 2.33 2.34 -6.66
N MET A 21 1.58 1.74 -5.76
CA MET A 21 1.32 0.31 -5.72
C MET A 21 -0.04 0.03 -6.35
N GLN A 22 -0.15 -0.97 -7.22
CA GLN A 22 -1.38 -1.28 -7.94
C GLN A 22 -1.67 -2.78 -7.89
N LYS A 23 -2.94 -3.14 -7.67
CA LYS A 23 -3.43 -4.51 -7.80
C LYS A 23 -4.60 -4.54 -8.76
N GLN A 24 -4.61 -5.51 -9.67
CA GLN A 24 -5.72 -5.78 -10.58
C GLN A 24 -6.33 -7.14 -10.21
N ASP A 25 -7.65 -7.17 -10.07
CA ASP A 25 -8.45 -8.38 -9.84
C ASP A 25 -9.80 -8.29 -10.57
N GLU A 26 -10.68 -9.26 -10.34
CA GLU A 26 -12.02 -9.32 -10.96
C GLU A 26 -12.89 -8.10 -10.60
N GLY A 27 -12.61 -7.43 -9.47
CA GLY A 27 -13.31 -6.23 -9.01
C GLY A 27 -12.77 -4.93 -9.61
N GLY A 28 -11.67 -4.98 -10.36
CA GLY A 28 -11.07 -3.85 -11.05
C GLY A 28 -9.63 -3.57 -10.64
N THR A 29 -9.26 -2.30 -10.59
CA THR A 29 -7.89 -1.87 -10.32
C THR A 29 -7.82 -0.97 -9.10
N THR A 30 -7.10 -1.42 -8.08
CA THR A 30 -6.83 -0.63 -6.87
C THR A 30 -5.43 -0.03 -6.98
N THR A 31 -5.33 1.30 -6.89
CA THR A 31 -4.04 2.02 -6.93
C THR A 31 -3.86 2.82 -5.65
N ILE A 32 -2.73 2.62 -4.96
CA ILE A 32 -2.44 3.21 -3.66
C ILE A 32 -1.11 3.97 -3.73
N PRO A 33 -1.09 5.29 -3.48
CA PRO A 33 0.14 6.02 -3.27
C PRO A 33 0.68 5.72 -1.87
N VAL A 34 1.94 5.30 -1.79
CA VAL A 34 2.59 4.84 -0.57
C VAL A 34 3.92 5.56 -0.41
N PRO A 35 4.13 6.32 0.68
CA PRO A 35 5.43 6.93 0.96
C PRO A 35 6.44 5.86 1.42
N ASP A 36 7.58 5.82 0.78
CA ASP A 36 8.72 4.97 1.06
C ASP A 36 9.60 5.59 2.15
N HIS A 37 9.04 5.58 3.36
CA HIS A 37 9.68 6.04 4.58
C HIS A 37 9.50 4.98 5.67
N LYS A 38 10.50 4.81 6.54
CA LYS A 38 10.43 3.84 7.65
C LYS A 38 9.28 4.13 8.61
N GLU A 39 8.99 5.39 8.84
CA GLU A 39 7.90 5.82 9.72
C GLU A 39 6.81 6.50 8.90
N LEU A 40 5.62 5.90 8.93
CA LEU A 40 4.42 6.47 8.33
C LEU A 40 3.60 7.18 9.40
N LYS A 41 3.12 8.39 9.09
CA LYS A 41 2.11 9.05 9.93
C LYS A 41 0.89 8.14 10.04
N ILE A 42 0.26 8.10 11.22
CA ILE A 42 -0.92 7.25 11.49
C ILE A 42 -2.02 7.46 10.44
N GLY A 43 -2.30 8.71 10.07
CA GLY A 43 -3.31 9.01 9.04
C GLY A 43 -2.95 8.45 7.66
N THR A 44 -1.66 8.42 7.31
CA THR A 44 -1.18 7.79 6.07
C THR A 44 -1.34 6.28 6.13
N MET A 45 -0.94 5.65 7.24
CA MET A 45 -1.11 4.21 7.44
C MET A 45 -2.59 3.81 7.38
N GLN A 46 -3.49 4.52 8.06
CA GLN A 46 -4.93 4.28 7.99
C GLN A 46 -5.51 4.45 6.58
N SER A 47 -5.00 5.43 5.82
CA SER A 47 -5.41 5.62 4.43
C SER A 47 -4.99 4.44 3.55
N ILE A 48 -3.79 3.89 3.76
CA ILE A 48 -3.28 2.72 3.05
C ILE A 48 -4.10 1.48 3.41
N VAL A 49 -4.35 1.23 4.71
CA VAL A 49 -5.20 0.13 5.19
C VAL A 49 -6.57 0.17 4.50
N ARG A 50 -7.25 1.32 4.56
CA ARG A 50 -8.57 1.50 3.95
C ARG A 50 -8.56 1.27 2.43
N GLN A 51 -7.59 1.82 1.71
CA GLN A 51 -7.51 1.67 0.25
C GLN A 51 -7.14 0.26 -0.17
N SER A 52 -6.32 -0.44 0.61
CA SER A 52 -5.89 -1.80 0.30
C SER A 52 -6.97 -2.86 0.49
N GLY A 53 -8.01 -2.56 1.28
CA GLY A 53 -9.02 -3.52 1.68
C GLY A 53 -8.50 -4.64 2.60
N LEU A 54 -7.24 -4.56 3.04
CA LEU A 54 -6.60 -5.55 3.90
C LEU A 54 -6.90 -5.29 5.38
N PRO A 55 -6.94 -6.33 6.22
CA PRO A 55 -7.06 -6.17 7.66
C PRO A 55 -5.91 -5.31 8.23
N ARG A 56 -6.22 -4.44 9.19
CA ARG A 56 -5.22 -3.61 9.86
C ARG A 56 -4.07 -4.43 10.47
N ALA A 57 -4.36 -5.63 10.97
CA ALA A 57 -3.38 -6.53 11.58
C ALA A 57 -2.21 -6.92 10.65
N GLU A 58 -2.44 -6.88 9.33
CA GLU A 58 -1.39 -7.13 8.32
C GLU A 58 -0.29 -6.05 8.36
N PHE A 59 -0.60 -4.86 8.87
CA PHE A 59 0.31 -3.71 8.93
C PHE A 59 0.94 -3.49 10.30
N GLU A 60 0.65 -4.35 11.29
CA GLU A 60 1.16 -4.23 12.67
C GLU A 60 2.38 -5.14 12.94
N GLN A 61 2.80 -5.94 11.94
CA GLN A 61 3.87 -6.93 12.07
C GLN A 61 5.23 -6.53 11.46
N ASP A 62 5.42 -5.26 11.08
CA ASP A 62 6.66 -4.74 10.48
C ASP A 62 7.29 -3.65 11.37
#